data_AF-A0A6L8FG47-F1
#
_entry.id   AF-A0A6L8FG47-F1
#
_cell.length_a   1.000
_cell.length_b   1.000
_cell.length_c   1.000
_cell.angle_alpha   90.00
_cell.angle_beta   90.00
_cell.angle_gamma   90.00
#
_symmetry.space_group_name_H-M   'P 1'
#
loop_
_entity.id
_entity.type
_entity.pdbx_description
1 polymer ?
#
loop_
_entity_poly.entity_id
_entity_poly.type
_entity_poly.pdbx_seq_one_letter_code
_entity_poly.pdbx_strand_id
1 'polypeptide(L)'
;MPTAGELAEWYEPHIKAWSNRATPETTLWFWGTEVGWANVHPILVEYGWDYRCCNIWDKGLGHIAGNSNTRTLRKFPVVTEVCAHYVNSPRFDTGGVPLTMQQWLRSEWRRTGLPLRLANEACGVANAATRKYLTADHHWYYPPVETFVRLVEFANEYGDPAGRPYFSINCRSPVSGDQWARMRAKFSCEIGITNVWREPQVSGSERIQGTRTGMRYKFSSLHGSQKPLRLMELIIKASTERGDTVWEPFGGLCPGAVISYRLGRTYFGAEMNSEFFSAAVERLRSA
;
A
#
# COMPACT_ATOMS: atom_id res chain seq x y z
N MET A 1 -1.05 -24.84 7.85
CA MET A 1 -1.42 -23.41 7.86
C MET A 1 -1.05 -22.88 9.24
N PRO A 2 -0.32 -21.77 9.34
CA PRO A 2 0.01 -21.15 10.63
C PRO A 2 -1.26 -20.73 11.39
N THR A 3 -1.20 -20.76 12.71
CA THR A 3 -2.19 -20.12 13.58
C THR A 3 -1.99 -18.60 13.58
N ALA A 4 -2.95 -17.83 14.10
CA ALA A 4 -2.83 -16.37 14.15
C ALA A 4 -1.56 -15.89 14.88
N GLY A 5 -1.13 -16.60 15.93
CA GLY A 5 0.07 -16.25 16.71
C GLY A 5 1.38 -16.52 15.96
N GLU A 6 1.39 -17.48 15.02
CA GLU A 6 2.56 -17.86 14.23
C GLU A 6 2.65 -17.07 12.92
N LEU A 7 1.68 -16.20 12.61
CA LEU A 7 1.63 -15.48 11.34
C LEU A 7 2.82 -14.53 11.16
N ALA A 8 3.30 -13.89 12.22
CA ALA A 8 4.42 -12.95 12.13
C ALA A 8 5.67 -13.65 11.58
N GLU A 9 6.09 -14.74 12.22
CA GLU A 9 7.24 -15.55 11.83
C GLU A 9 7.06 -16.17 10.43
N TRP A 10 5.84 -16.60 10.11
CA TRP A 10 5.54 -17.18 8.81
C TRP A 10 5.61 -16.15 7.67
N TYR A 11 5.11 -14.92 7.90
CA TYR A 11 5.13 -13.86 6.90
C TYR A 11 6.50 -13.19 6.74
N GLU A 12 7.33 -13.18 7.79
CA GLU A 12 8.62 -12.49 7.80
C GLU A 12 9.51 -12.76 6.57
N PRO A 13 9.81 -14.01 6.17
CA PRO A 13 10.66 -14.25 5.00
C PRO A 13 10.07 -13.69 3.71
N HIS A 14 8.73 -13.70 3.58
CA HIS A 14 8.04 -13.11 2.43
C HIS A 14 8.10 -11.58 2.49
N ILE A 15 7.89 -11.00 3.66
CA ILE A 15 7.96 -9.55 3.89
C ILE A 15 9.34 -9.02 3.53
N LYS A 16 10.38 -9.67 4.05
CA LYS A 16 11.76 -9.34 3.73
C LYS A 16 12.03 -9.40 2.22
N ALA A 17 11.58 -10.46 1.56
CA ALA A 17 11.81 -10.64 0.13
C ALA A 17 11.17 -9.53 -0.71
N TRP A 18 9.93 -9.15 -0.41
CA TRP A 18 9.27 -8.09 -1.16
C TRP A 18 9.73 -6.69 -0.77
N SER A 19 10.10 -6.44 0.48
CA SER A 19 10.66 -5.16 0.92
C SER A 19 11.96 -4.85 0.18
N ASN A 20 12.82 -5.86 -0.02
CA ASN A 20 14.08 -5.71 -0.76
C ASN A 20 13.89 -5.33 -2.24
N ARG A 21 12.70 -5.52 -2.80
CA ARG A 21 12.36 -5.18 -4.18
C ARG A 21 11.39 -4.01 -4.29
N ALA A 22 10.85 -3.54 -3.16
CA ALA A 22 9.94 -2.43 -3.13
C ALA A 22 10.66 -1.13 -3.47
N THR A 23 9.96 -0.27 -4.18
CA THR A 23 10.40 1.08 -4.52
C THR A 23 9.53 2.09 -3.77
N PRO A 24 9.88 3.39 -3.79
CA PRO A 24 8.99 4.42 -3.25
C PRO A 24 7.60 4.45 -3.89
N GLU A 25 7.45 3.92 -5.11
CA GLU A 25 6.18 3.83 -5.83
C GLU A 25 5.32 2.62 -5.38
N THR A 26 5.86 1.73 -4.55
CA THR A 26 5.20 0.48 -4.19
C THR A 26 4.16 0.66 -3.09
N THR A 27 2.94 0.20 -3.38
CA THR A 27 1.82 0.07 -2.44
C THR A 27 1.60 -1.40 -2.10
N LEU A 28 1.37 -1.69 -0.82
CA LEU A 28 1.00 -3.02 -0.31
C LEU A 28 -0.41 -2.98 0.27
N TRP A 29 -1.25 -3.91 -0.19
CA TRP A 29 -2.60 -4.16 0.33
C TRP A 29 -2.63 -5.51 1.06
N PHE A 30 -2.65 -5.46 2.38
CA PHE A 30 -2.58 -6.65 3.23
C PHE A 30 -3.99 -7.09 3.67
N TRP A 31 -4.48 -8.21 3.14
CA TRP A 31 -5.79 -8.75 3.47
C TRP A 31 -5.72 -9.77 4.62
N GLY A 32 -6.71 -9.74 5.51
CA GLY A 32 -6.84 -10.75 6.55
C GLY A 32 -7.92 -10.46 7.57
N THR A 33 -7.88 -11.19 8.68
CA THR A 33 -8.64 -10.84 9.89
C THR A 33 -7.91 -9.72 10.66
N GLU A 34 -8.64 -9.03 11.54
CA GLU A 34 -8.09 -7.98 12.39
C GLU A 34 -6.94 -8.49 13.27
N VAL A 35 -7.07 -9.69 13.81
CA VAL A 35 -6.01 -10.32 14.64
C VAL A 35 -4.81 -10.74 13.79
N GLY A 36 -5.04 -11.26 12.59
CA GLY A 36 -3.95 -11.65 11.70
C GLY A 36 -3.13 -10.45 11.26
N TRP A 37 -3.80 -9.36 10.90
CA TRP A 37 -3.14 -8.10 10.60
C TRP A 37 -2.40 -7.53 11.81
N ALA A 38 -3.01 -7.49 12.99
CA ALA A 38 -2.39 -6.96 14.21
C ALA A 38 -1.07 -7.68 14.56
N ASN A 39 -1.02 -9.00 14.35
CA ASN A 39 0.18 -9.80 14.62
C ASN A 39 1.29 -9.58 13.57
N VAL A 40 0.94 -9.29 12.31
CA VAL A 40 1.91 -9.10 11.21
C VAL A 40 2.36 -7.64 11.08
N HIS A 41 1.56 -6.68 11.54
CA HIS A 41 1.83 -5.24 11.43
C HIS A 41 3.23 -4.81 11.96
N PRO A 42 3.70 -5.27 13.13
CA PRO A 42 5.02 -4.90 13.62
C PRO A 42 6.15 -5.28 12.66
N ILE A 43 6.07 -6.48 12.05
CA ILE A 43 7.04 -6.96 11.07
C ILE A 43 7.02 -6.09 9.80
N LEU A 44 5.83 -5.71 9.31
CA LEU A 44 5.74 -4.78 8.18
C LEU A 44 6.46 -3.45 8.48
N VAL A 45 6.25 -2.87 9.67
CA VAL A 45 6.90 -1.61 10.08
C VAL A 45 8.41 -1.78 10.19
N GLU A 46 8.88 -2.88 10.78
CA GLU A 46 10.30 -3.21 10.90
C GLU A 46 10.99 -3.26 9.52
N TYR A 47 10.32 -3.84 8.54
CA TYR A 47 10.81 -3.95 7.16
C TYR A 47 10.46 -2.73 6.28
N GLY A 48 10.21 -1.56 6.89
CA GLY A 48 10.17 -0.26 6.22
C GLY A 48 8.81 0.17 5.67
N TRP A 49 7.74 -0.57 5.92
CA TRP A 49 6.40 -0.22 5.43
C TRP A 49 5.71 0.80 6.34
N ASP A 50 5.34 1.94 5.77
CA ASP A 50 4.56 2.96 6.46
C ASP A 50 3.06 2.65 6.34
N TYR A 51 2.39 2.48 7.48
CA TYR A 51 0.94 2.32 7.54
C TYR A 51 0.21 3.60 7.09
N ARG A 52 -0.82 3.43 6.26
CA ARG A 52 -1.67 4.54 5.77
C ARG A 52 -3.09 4.46 6.28
N CYS A 53 -3.72 3.30 6.17
CA CYS A 53 -5.13 3.15 6.53
C CYS A 53 -5.46 1.67 6.76
N CYS A 54 -6.38 1.41 7.69
CA CYS A 54 -7.01 0.11 7.87
C CYS A 54 -8.41 0.20 7.27
N ASN A 55 -8.59 -0.46 6.13
CA ASN A 55 -9.89 -0.53 5.47
C ASN A 55 -10.67 -1.74 5.98
N ILE A 56 -11.94 -1.53 6.27
CA ILE A 56 -12.84 -2.52 6.82
C ILE A 56 -13.74 -3.03 5.71
N TRP A 57 -13.64 -4.32 5.41
CA TRP A 57 -14.61 -4.99 4.56
C TRP A 57 -15.74 -5.56 5.44
N ASP A 58 -16.90 -4.93 5.38
CA ASP A 58 -18.14 -5.39 6.02
C ASP A 58 -18.92 -6.31 5.08
N LYS A 59 -18.97 -7.61 5.42
CA LYS A 59 -19.66 -8.65 4.65
C LYS A 59 -21.16 -8.73 4.95
N GLY A 60 -21.63 -8.00 5.97
CA GLY A 60 -23.01 -8.02 6.44
C GLY A 60 -23.41 -9.32 7.16
N LEU A 61 -24.66 -9.32 7.66
CA LEU A 61 -25.20 -10.40 8.49
C LEU A 61 -25.29 -11.76 7.80
N GLY A 62 -25.36 -11.80 6.47
CA GLY A 62 -25.39 -13.04 5.70
C GLY A 62 -24.16 -13.92 5.95
N HIS A 63 -23.01 -13.31 6.28
CA HIS A 63 -21.76 -14.04 6.57
C HIS A 63 -21.88 -14.97 7.80
N ILE A 64 -22.62 -14.52 8.82
CA ILE A 64 -22.75 -15.22 10.11
C ILE A 64 -24.05 -15.99 10.25
N ALA A 65 -24.95 -15.90 9.27
CA ALA A 65 -26.23 -16.58 9.28
C ALA A 65 -26.04 -18.11 9.43
N GLY A 66 -26.66 -18.70 10.46
CA GLY A 66 -26.54 -20.12 10.78
C GLY A 66 -25.22 -20.56 11.46
N ASN A 67 -24.23 -19.67 11.55
CA ASN A 67 -22.90 -19.97 12.11
C ASN A 67 -22.58 -19.21 13.41
N SER A 68 -23.53 -18.44 13.94
CA SER A 68 -23.38 -17.67 15.18
C SER A 68 -24.49 -17.98 16.17
N ASN A 69 -24.14 -18.60 17.30
CA ASN A 69 -25.07 -18.81 18.41
C ASN A 69 -24.89 -17.69 19.46
N THR A 70 -25.71 -16.65 19.35
CA THR A 70 -25.66 -15.48 20.25
C THR A 70 -25.91 -15.79 21.72
N ARG A 71 -26.48 -16.96 22.05
CA ARG A 71 -26.67 -17.40 23.45
C ARG A 71 -25.37 -17.86 24.11
N THR A 72 -24.42 -18.38 23.33
CA THR A 72 -23.16 -18.94 23.84
C THR A 72 -21.96 -18.06 23.58
N LEU A 73 -22.03 -17.16 22.59
CA LEU A 73 -20.96 -16.21 22.31
C LEU A 73 -20.68 -15.32 23.52
N ARG A 74 -19.41 -14.93 23.66
CA ARG A 74 -18.91 -13.97 24.67
C ARG A 74 -18.28 -12.73 24.04
N LYS A 75 -18.55 -12.53 22.76
CA LYS A 75 -18.12 -11.39 21.94
C LYS A 75 -19.15 -11.12 20.85
N PHE A 76 -19.09 -9.95 20.24
CA PHE A 76 -19.90 -9.66 19.05
C PHE A 76 -19.51 -10.60 17.89
N PRO A 77 -20.49 -11.10 17.13
CA PRO A 77 -20.21 -11.80 15.87
C PRO A 77 -19.40 -10.91 14.92
N VAL A 78 -18.31 -11.44 14.39
CA VAL A 78 -17.44 -10.70 13.46
C VAL A 78 -17.96 -10.91 12.04
N VAL A 79 -18.39 -9.82 11.40
CA VAL A 79 -18.80 -9.79 9.98
C VAL A 79 -17.74 -9.13 9.09
N THR A 80 -16.62 -8.71 9.68
CA THR A 80 -15.61 -7.91 9.01
C THR A 80 -14.34 -8.68 8.68
N GLU A 81 -13.65 -8.23 7.64
CA GLU A 81 -12.22 -8.47 7.40
C GLU A 81 -11.52 -7.12 7.24
N VAL A 82 -10.18 -7.13 7.24
CA VAL A 82 -9.38 -5.93 7.01
C VAL A 82 -8.58 -6.04 5.71
N CYS A 83 -8.41 -4.88 5.07
CA CYS A 83 -7.44 -4.66 4.01
C CYS A 83 -6.56 -3.46 4.41
N ALA A 84 -5.43 -3.74 5.03
CA ALA A 84 -4.52 -2.72 5.51
C ALA A 84 -3.65 -2.18 4.36
N HIS A 85 -3.60 -0.86 4.25
CA HIS A 85 -2.86 -0.13 3.23
C HIS A 85 -1.52 0.34 3.78
N TYR A 86 -0.45 -0.06 3.10
CA TYR A 86 0.93 0.35 3.38
C TYR A 86 1.59 0.90 2.14
N VAL A 87 2.59 1.76 2.33
CA VAL A 87 3.49 2.21 1.27
C VAL A 87 4.94 2.10 1.74
N ASN A 88 5.85 1.96 0.81
CA ASN A 88 7.28 1.92 1.10
C ASN A 88 7.88 3.33 0.97
N SER A 89 7.81 4.17 2.00
CA SER A 89 8.38 5.53 1.88
C SER A 89 9.91 5.50 1.90
N PRO A 90 10.58 6.33 1.09
CA PRO A 90 12.04 6.35 1.04
C PRO A 90 12.63 6.87 2.36
N ARG A 91 13.76 6.26 2.73
CA ARG A 91 14.66 6.76 3.77
C ARG A 91 15.93 7.28 3.10
N PHE A 92 16.43 8.42 3.58
CA PHE A 92 17.59 9.09 3.02
C PHE A 92 18.76 8.97 4.00
N ASP A 93 19.86 8.36 3.57
CA ASP A 93 21.05 8.28 4.41
C ASP A 93 21.82 9.61 4.36
N THR A 94 21.96 10.27 5.50
CA THR A 94 22.82 11.44 5.68
C THR A 94 23.84 11.16 6.77
N GLY A 95 25.02 10.67 6.38
CA GLY A 95 26.12 10.42 7.30
C GLY A 95 25.90 9.24 8.25
N GLY A 96 25.25 8.18 7.78
CA GLY A 96 24.93 6.97 8.56
C GLY A 96 23.64 7.06 9.35
N VAL A 97 22.91 8.17 9.25
CA VAL A 97 21.62 8.38 9.92
C VAL A 97 20.50 8.35 8.87
N PRO A 98 19.58 7.36 8.92
CA PRO A 98 18.44 7.30 8.02
C PRO A 98 17.41 8.37 8.41
N LEU A 99 17.17 9.31 7.51
CA LEU A 99 16.17 10.36 7.66
C LEU A 99 14.88 10.02 6.91
N THR A 100 13.74 10.44 7.47
CA THR A 100 12.49 10.50 6.70
C THR A 100 12.60 11.57 5.61
N MET A 101 11.76 11.49 4.58
CA MET A 101 11.69 12.52 3.54
C MET A 101 11.47 13.93 4.10
N GLN A 102 10.60 14.07 5.10
CA GLN A 102 10.36 15.34 5.79
C GLN A 102 11.63 15.87 6.45
N GLN A 103 12.34 15.01 7.19
CA GLN A 103 13.58 15.38 7.88
C GLN A 103 14.67 15.75 6.88
N TRP A 104 14.81 14.97 5.80
CA TRP A 104 15.77 15.20 4.74
C TRP A 104 15.53 16.52 3.99
N LEU A 105 14.29 16.81 3.60
CA LEU A 105 13.95 18.10 2.97
C LEU A 105 14.34 19.29 3.88
N ARG A 106 14.03 19.17 5.17
CA ARG A 106 14.33 20.23 6.14
C ARG A 106 15.83 20.34 6.42
N SER A 107 16.57 19.23 6.43
CA SER A 107 18.03 19.26 6.60
C SER A 107 18.72 19.87 5.40
N GLU A 108 18.29 19.53 4.18
CA GLU A 108 18.84 20.11 2.96
C GLU A 108 18.58 21.61 2.88
N TRP A 109 17.39 22.07 3.24
CA TRP A 109 17.14 23.52 3.35
C TRP A 109 18.03 24.18 4.39
N ARG A 110 18.22 23.59 5.58
CA ARG A 110 19.10 24.15 6.62
C ARG A 110 20.55 24.25 6.14
N ARG A 111 21.02 23.28 5.34
CA ARG A 111 22.38 23.25 4.79
C ARG A 111 22.66 24.41 3.83
N THR A 112 21.61 25.04 3.29
CA THR A 112 21.74 26.23 2.43
C THR A 112 22.22 27.49 3.16
N GLY A 113 22.04 27.55 4.49
CA GLY A 113 22.21 28.77 5.27
C GLY A 113 21.09 29.81 5.07
N LEU A 114 20.12 29.55 4.19
CA LEU A 114 19.03 30.48 3.90
C LEU A 114 17.98 30.49 5.03
N PRO A 115 17.48 31.68 5.43
CA PRO A 115 16.35 31.79 6.32
C PRO A 115 15.13 31.02 5.80
N LEU A 116 14.46 30.26 6.67
CA LEU A 116 13.31 29.43 6.30
C LEU A 116 12.19 30.22 5.60
N ARG A 117 12.01 31.51 5.93
CA ARG A 117 11.03 32.39 5.29
C ARG A 117 11.22 32.51 3.76
N LEU A 118 12.45 32.38 3.26
CA LEU A 118 12.73 32.47 1.83
C LEU A 118 12.21 31.26 1.04
N ALA A 119 11.89 30.15 1.71
CA ALA A 119 11.27 29.01 1.04
C ALA A 119 9.90 29.35 0.43
N ASN A 120 9.17 30.29 1.04
CA ASN A 120 7.88 30.76 0.51
C ASN A 120 8.07 31.54 -0.79
N GLU A 121 9.08 32.42 -0.82
CA GLU A 121 9.47 33.17 -2.01
C GLU A 121 9.94 32.22 -3.12
N ALA A 122 10.83 31.27 -2.79
CA ALA A 122 11.28 30.23 -3.71
C ALA A 122 10.11 29.49 -4.37
N CYS A 123 9.11 29.08 -3.59
CA CYS A 123 7.95 28.36 -4.11
C CYS A 123 6.94 29.26 -4.83
N GLY A 124 6.98 30.58 -4.64
CA GLY A 124 5.93 31.50 -5.08
C GLY A 124 4.62 31.32 -4.30
N VAL A 125 4.69 31.00 -3.01
CA VAL A 125 3.52 30.75 -2.14
C VAL A 125 3.52 31.67 -0.93
N ALA A 126 2.35 31.97 -0.38
CA ALA A 126 2.25 32.86 0.79
C ALA A 126 2.91 32.27 2.05
N ASN A 127 2.60 31.02 2.39
CA ASN A 127 3.11 30.37 3.61
C ASN A 127 3.24 28.84 3.54
N ALA A 128 2.87 28.21 2.41
CA ALA A 128 2.80 26.75 2.31
C ALA A 128 4.18 26.10 2.45
N ALA A 129 5.26 26.74 1.96
CA ALA A 129 6.59 26.15 2.04
C ALA A 129 7.07 25.97 3.48
N THR A 130 6.89 26.98 4.31
CA THR A 130 7.31 26.91 5.71
C THR A 130 6.37 26.12 6.59
N ARG A 131 5.06 26.15 6.32
CA ARG A 131 4.05 25.48 7.16
C ARG A 131 3.75 24.03 6.77
N LYS A 132 4.04 23.63 5.52
CA LYS A 132 3.65 22.32 4.98
C LYS A 132 4.83 21.55 4.38
N TYR A 133 5.68 22.18 3.57
CA TYR A 133 6.72 21.47 2.81
C TYR A 133 8.00 21.21 3.62
N LEU A 134 8.42 22.20 4.41
CA LEU A 134 9.63 22.16 5.23
C LEU A 134 9.33 22.15 6.74
N THR A 135 8.07 21.95 7.14
CA THR A 135 7.68 21.86 8.54
C THR A 135 8.28 20.62 9.21
N ALA A 136 8.50 20.69 10.53
CA ALA A 136 8.95 19.56 11.34
C ALA A 136 7.81 18.85 12.08
N ASP A 137 6.57 19.34 11.96
CA ASP A 137 5.40 18.79 12.64
C ASP A 137 4.56 17.86 11.73
N HIS A 138 3.42 17.41 12.23
CA HIS A 138 2.50 16.50 11.55
C HIS A 138 1.71 17.17 10.40
N HIS A 139 1.86 18.48 10.19
CA HIS A 139 1.23 19.17 9.06
C HIS A 139 2.05 19.05 7.77
N TRP A 140 3.02 18.13 7.72
CA TRP A 140 3.84 17.96 6.54
C TRP A 140 3.04 17.40 5.37
N TYR A 141 3.23 18.00 4.20
CA TYR A 141 2.70 17.51 2.94
C TYR A 141 3.84 17.36 1.97
N TYR A 142 3.80 16.26 1.22
CA TYR A 142 4.69 16.02 0.11
C TYR A 142 4.61 17.19 -0.90
N PRO A 143 5.70 17.97 -1.10
CA PRO A 143 5.72 19.07 -2.06
C PRO A 143 5.27 18.64 -3.47
N PRO A 144 4.38 19.40 -4.13
CA PRO A 144 4.16 19.26 -5.57
C PRO A 144 5.47 19.32 -6.35
N VAL A 145 5.54 18.67 -7.51
CA VAL A 145 6.79 18.52 -8.28
C VAL A 145 7.36 19.89 -8.66
N GLU A 146 6.50 20.78 -9.16
CA GLU A 146 6.87 22.13 -9.59
C GLU A 146 7.39 22.95 -8.41
N THR A 147 6.73 22.82 -7.24
CA THR A 147 7.16 23.47 -5.99
C THR A 147 8.52 22.94 -5.53
N PHE A 148 8.73 21.62 -5.60
CA PHE A 148 10.01 21.02 -5.24
C PHE A 148 11.13 21.52 -6.16
N VAL A 149 10.91 21.50 -7.48
CA VAL A 149 11.90 22.00 -8.45
C VAL A 149 12.30 23.44 -8.15
N ARG A 150 11.33 24.32 -7.89
CA ARG A 150 11.61 25.72 -7.50
C ARG A 150 12.42 25.84 -6.21
N LEU A 151 12.13 25.01 -5.20
CA LEU A 151 12.93 24.97 -3.96
C LEU A 151 14.38 24.57 -4.24
N VAL A 152 14.58 23.56 -5.07
CA VAL A 152 15.90 23.04 -5.44
C VAL A 152 16.69 24.08 -6.22
N GLU A 153 16.10 24.71 -7.23
CA GLU A 153 16.71 25.76 -8.04
C GLU A 153 17.13 26.94 -7.17
N PHE A 154 16.20 27.47 -6.37
CA PHE A 154 16.47 28.59 -5.48
C PHE A 154 17.58 28.29 -4.46
N ALA A 155 17.55 27.09 -3.86
CA ALA A 155 18.59 26.67 -2.92
C ALA A 155 19.97 26.57 -3.59
N ASN A 156 20.04 26.04 -4.81
CA ASN A 156 21.29 25.93 -5.55
C ASN A 156 21.74 27.24 -6.21
N GLU A 157 20.88 28.25 -6.31
CA GLU A 157 21.23 29.59 -6.81
C GLU A 157 21.72 30.51 -5.67
N TYR A 158 20.97 30.55 -4.56
CA TYR A 158 21.17 31.53 -3.48
C TYR A 158 21.79 30.95 -2.20
N GLY A 159 21.78 29.63 -2.02
CA GLY A 159 22.43 28.99 -0.88
C GLY A 159 23.96 29.06 -0.96
N ASP A 160 24.61 28.81 0.17
CA ASP A 160 26.07 28.80 0.29
C ASP A 160 26.73 27.94 -0.83
N PRO A 161 27.58 28.53 -1.68
CA PRO A 161 28.26 27.79 -2.74
C PRO A 161 29.03 26.55 -2.24
N ALA A 162 29.59 26.60 -1.02
CA ALA A 162 30.36 25.48 -0.45
C ALA A 162 29.48 24.26 -0.11
N GLY A 163 28.18 24.44 0.07
CA GLY A 163 27.24 23.36 0.39
C GLY A 163 26.61 22.70 -0.84
N ARG A 164 26.88 23.17 -2.06
CA ARG A 164 26.26 22.61 -3.26
C ARG A 164 26.81 21.22 -3.61
N PRO A 165 26.01 20.36 -4.28
CA PRO A 165 24.61 20.56 -4.63
C PRO A 165 23.66 20.32 -3.45
N TYR A 166 22.59 21.10 -3.37
CA TYR A 166 21.49 20.92 -2.42
C TYR A 166 20.39 20.03 -2.99
N PHE A 167 19.66 19.35 -2.10
CA PHE A 167 18.63 18.37 -2.39
C PHE A 167 19.15 17.24 -3.28
N SER A 168 20.34 16.74 -2.94
CA SER A 168 21.05 15.72 -3.71
C SER A 168 21.19 14.44 -2.90
N ILE A 169 20.79 13.31 -3.47
CA ILE A 169 20.91 11.98 -2.84
C ILE A 169 22.25 11.29 -3.15
N ASN A 170 22.96 11.74 -4.18
CA ASN A 170 24.22 11.14 -4.66
C ASN A 170 25.43 12.07 -4.48
N CYS A 171 25.22 13.21 -3.80
CA CYS A 171 26.19 14.31 -3.66
C CYS A 171 26.79 14.86 -4.97
N ARG A 172 26.20 14.56 -6.13
CA ARG A 172 26.70 14.96 -7.46
C ARG A 172 25.72 15.88 -8.18
N SER A 173 24.42 15.64 -8.05
CA SER A 173 23.38 16.36 -8.77
C SER A 173 22.12 16.47 -7.92
N PRO A 174 21.41 17.62 -7.93
CA PRO A 174 20.11 17.72 -7.29
C PRO A 174 19.12 16.68 -7.83
N VAL A 175 18.18 16.26 -6.99
CA VAL A 175 17.06 15.42 -7.39
C VAL A 175 16.21 16.17 -8.41
N SER A 176 16.00 15.56 -9.57
CA SER A 176 15.13 16.12 -10.63
C SER A 176 13.65 16.02 -10.27
N GLY A 177 12.80 16.79 -10.96
CA GLY A 177 11.35 16.71 -10.80
C GLY A 177 10.79 15.30 -11.05
N ASP A 178 11.29 14.59 -12.07
CA ASP A 178 10.86 13.23 -12.39
C ASP A 178 11.27 12.21 -11.31
N GLN A 179 12.49 12.33 -10.80
CA GLN A 179 12.93 11.52 -9.67
C GLN A 179 12.08 11.80 -8.45
N TRP A 180 11.85 13.08 -8.14
CA TRP A 180 10.99 13.50 -7.05
C TRP A 180 9.62 12.88 -7.20
N ALA A 181 8.92 13.07 -8.32
CA ALA A 181 7.59 12.54 -8.58
C ALA A 181 7.43 11.03 -8.27
N ARG A 182 8.50 10.25 -8.47
CA ARG A 182 8.56 8.80 -8.22
C ARG A 182 8.99 8.42 -6.81
N MET A 183 9.29 9.37 -5.92
CA MET A 183 9.62 9.13 -4.51
C MET A 183 8.40 8.93 -3.61
N ARG A 184 7.22 8.67 -4.18
CA ARG A 184 6.00 8.37 -3.44
C ARG A 184 5.14 7.36 -4.17
N ALA A 185 4.32 6.63 -3.42
CA ALA A 185 3.34 5.72 -3.96
C ALA A 185 2.23 6.47 -4.70
N LYS A 186 1.74 5.86 -5.78
CA LYS A 186 0.53 6.32 -6.48
C LYS A 186 -0.68 6.07 -5.59
N PHE A 187 -1.54 7.07 -5.47
CA PHE A 187 -2.83 6.92 -4.81
C PHE A 187 -3.88 7.84 -5.43
N SER A 188 -5.02 7.27 -5.82
CA SER A 188 -6.23 7.99 -6.23
C SER A 188 -7.43 7.46 -5.47
N CYS A 189 -8.35 8.35 -5.09
CA CYS A 189 -9.55 7.99 -4.37
C CYS A 189 -10.74 8.64 -5.05
N GLU A 190 -11.70 7.84 -5.48
CA GLU A 190 -12.97 8.32 -6.01
C GLU A 190 -13.77 9.02 -4.89
N ILE A 191 -14.45 10.12 -5.23
CA ILE A 191 -15.28 10.85 -4.26
C ILE A 191 -16.34 9.92 -3.68
N GLY A 192 -16.47 9.92 -2.35
CA GLY A 192 -17.45 9.12 -1.64
C GLY A 192 -16.98 7.72 -1.22
N ILE A 193 -15.80 7.28 -1.67
CA ILE A 193 -15.17 6.06 -1.15
C ILE A 193 -14.50 6.36 0.19
N THR A 194 -14.78 5.53 1.20
CA THR A 194 -14.19 5.64 2.54
C THR A 194 -13.43 4.35 2.91
N ASN A 195 -12.88 4.29 4.12
CA ASN A 195 -12.23 3.09 4.63
C ASN A 195 -13.22 2.02 5.15
N VAL A 196 -14.51 2.15 4.91
CA VAL A 196 -15.52 1.12 5.25
C VAL A 196 -16.24 0.69 3.98
N TRP A 197 -16.01 -0.55 3.57
CA TRP A 197 -16.51 -1.14 2.34
C TRP A 197 -17.60 -2.16 2.66
N ARG A 198 -18.85 -1.81 2.36
CA ARG A 198 -19.98 -2.74 2.49
C ARG A 198 -20.12 -3.52 1.19
N GLU A 199 -19.73 -4.79 1.22
CA GLU A 199 -19.79 -5.69 0.08
C GLU A 199 -20.08 -7.10 0.61
N PRO A 200 -21.18 -7.75 0.21
CA PRO A 200 -21.50 -9.09 0.69
C PRO A 200 -20.40 -10.11 0.35
N GLN A 201 -20.38 -11.21 1.10
CA GLN A 201 -19.55 -12.35 0.74
C GLN A 201 -19.91 -12.83 -0.68
N VAL A 202 -18.88 -13.13 -1.50
CA VAL A 202 -19.06 -13.55 -2.89
C VAL A 202 -20.07 -14.70 -3.01
N SER A 203 -21.04 -14.55 -3.90
CA SER A 203 -22.09 -15.54 -4.16
C SER A 203 -22.47 -15.53 -5.65
N GLY A 204 -23.45 -16.35 -6.04
CA GLY A 204 -23.95 -16.37 -7.42
C GLY A 204 -22.87 -16.75 -8.45
N SER A 205 -22.88 -16.05 -9.59
CA SER A 205 -22.01 -16.32 -10.73
C SER A 205 -20.53 -16.00 -10.50
N GLU A 206 -20.22 -15.07 -9.59
CA GLU A 206 -18.81 -14.77 -9.26
C GLU A 206 -18.18 -15.88 -8.40
N ARG A 207 -18.99 -16.59 -7.61
CA ARG A 207 -18.50 -17.65 -6.73
C ARG A 207 -18.04 -18.84 -7.56
N ILE A 208 -16.74 -19.13 -7.50
CA ILE A 208 -16.20 -20.34 -8.13
C ILE A 208 -16.62 -21.55 -7.31
N GLN A 209 -17.37 -22.44 -7.96
CA GLN A 209 -17.80 -23.71 -7.39
C GLN A 209 -16.78 -24.81 -7.71
N GLY A 210 -16.65 -25.79 -6.82
CA GLY A 210 -15.78 -26.93 -6.98
C GLY A 210 -15.68 -27.74 -5.69
N THR A 211 -15.18 -28.97 -5.81
CA THR A 211 -14.79 -29.80 -4.67
C THR A 211 -13.27 -29.90 -4.64
N ARG A 212 -12.71 -30.07 -3.45
CA ARG A 212 -11.26 -30.23 -3.28
C ARG A 212 -10.91 -31.45 -2.44
N THR A 213 -9.75 -32.01 -2.70
CA THR A 213 -9.23 -33.15 -1.93
C THR A 213 -9.07 -32.77 -0.46
N GLY A 214 -9.59 -33.59 0.46
CA GLY A 214 -9.53 -33.33 1.91
C GLY A 214 -10.54 -32.32 2.47
N MET A 215 -11.53 -31.89 1.68
CA MET A 215 -12.62 -31.04 2.15
C MET A 215 -13.52 -31.81 3.13
N ARG A 216 -13.55 -31.40 4.41
CA ARG A 216 -14.38 -32.04 5.46
C ARG A 216 -15.89 -31.86 5.27
N TYR A 217 -16.31 -30.87 4.49
CA TYR A 217 -17.72 -30.50 4.31
C TYR A 217 -18.06 -30.40 2.81
N LYS A 218 -19.28 -30.84 2.43
CA LYS A 218 -19.83 -30.73 1.08
C LYS A 218 -20.28 -29.29 0.75
N PHE A 219 -19.43 -28.29 0.95
CA PHE A 219 -19.71 -26.97 0.38
C PHE A 219 -19.30 -26.99 -1.08
N SER A 220 -20.15 -26.47 -1.95
CA SER A 220 -19.87 -26.36 -3.39
C SER A 220 -18.86 -25.26 -3.71
N SER A 221 -18.50 -24.39 -2.75
CA SER A 221 -17.50 -23.32 -2.96
C SER A 221 -16.09 -23.87 -2.95
N LEU A 222 -15.33 -23.65 -4.02
CA LEU A 222 -13.95 -24.13 -4.13
C LEU A 222 -13.02 -23.49 -3.07
N HIS A 223 -13.12 -22.16 -2.88
CA HIS A 223 -12.28 -21.40 -1.95
C HIS A 223 -13.10 -20.69 -0.86
N GLY A 224 -12.83 -20.98 0.41
CA GLY A 224 -13.62 -20.48 1.55
C GLY A 224 -13.56 -18.96 1.77
N SER A 225 -12.47 -18.30 1.34
CA SER A 225 -12.26 -16.85 1.51
C SER A 225 -12.01 -16.14 0.17
N GLN A 226 -12.80 -16.46 -0.86
CA GLN A 226 -12.74 -15.74 -2.14
C GLN A 226 -13.07 -14.26 -1.92
N LYS A 227 -12.20 -13.37 -2.42
CA LYS A 227 -12.37 -11.92 -2.34
C LYS A 227 -13.22 -11.39 -3.50
N PRO A 228 -14.15 -10.43 -3.27
CA PRO A 228 -14.95 -9.83 -4.32
C PRO A 228 -14.11 -9.10 -5.36
N LEU A 229 -14.43 -9.30 -6.64
CA LEU A 229 -13.79 -8.60 -7.75
C LEU A 229 -13.91 -7.07 -7.63
N ARG A 230 -15.03 -6.57 -7.11
CA ARG A 230 -15.26 -5.13 -6.86
C ARG A 230 -14.23 -4.51 -5.93
N LEU A 231 -13.85 -5.23 -4.86
CA LEU A 231 -12.85 -4.73 -3.91
C LEU A 231 -11.43 -4.83 -4.46
N MET A 232 -11.14 -5.87 -5.26
CA MET A 232 -9.86 -5.96 -5.98
C MET A 232 -9.71 -4.81 -6.98
N GLU A 233 -10.79 -4.48 -7.71
CA GLU A 233 -10.82 -3.34 -8.61
C GLU A 233 -10.59 -2.02 -7.87
N LEU A 234 -11.21 -1.85 -6.71
CA LEU A 234 -11.03 -0.66 -5.88
C LEU A 234 -9.54 -0.43 -5.55
N ILE A 235 -8.86 -1.44 -4.98
CA ILE A 235 -7.47 -1.27 -4.53
C ILE A 235 -6.48 -1.15 -5.70
N ILE A 236 -6.72 -1.87 -6.81
CA ILE A 236 -5.85 -1.81 -8.00
C ILE A 236 -6.00 -0.44 -8.68
N LYS A 237 -7.23 0.06 -8.88
CA LYS A 237 -7.45 1.41 -9.44
C LYS A 237 -6.85 2.49 -8.56
N ALA A 238 -6.99 2.36 -7.24
CA ALA A 238 -6.49 3.36 -6.31
C ALA A 238 -4.97 3.50 -6.36
N SER A 239 -4.22 2.44 -6.71
CA SER A 239 -2.76 2.42 -6.54
C SER A 239 -1.96 2.13 -7.82
N THR A 240 -2.61 2.03 -8.99
CA THR A 240 -1.94 1.70 -10.26
C THR A 240 -2.53 2.44 -11.45
N GLU A 241 -1.74 2.58 -12.51
CA GLU A 241 -2.10 3.07 -13.84
C GLU A 241 -1.97 1.97 -14.90
N ARG A 242 -2.42 2.22 -16.13
CA ARG A 242 -2.23 1.28 -17.24
C ARG A 242 -0.73 1.01 -17.44
N GLY A 243 -0.37 -0.26 -17.61
CA GLY A 243 1.02 -0.70 -17.74
C GLY A 243 1.75 -0.97 -16.43
N ASP A 244 1.23 -0.51 -15.28
CA ASP A 244 1.80 -0.85 -13.98
C ASP A 244 1.65 -2.35 -13.68
N THR A 245 2.47 -2.82 -12.74
CA THR A 245 2.52 -4.22 -12.33
C THR A 245 1.74 -4.45 -11.04
N VAL A 246 0.91 -5.49 -11.02
CA VAL A 246 0.23 -6.02 -9.83
C VAL A 246 0.83 -7.39 -9.50
N TRP A 247 1.20 -7.59 -8.24
CA TRP A 247 1.70 -8.88 -7.76
C TRP A 247 0.85 -9.39 -6.60
N GLU A 248 0.36 -10.62 -6.73
CA GLU A 248 -0.48 -11.31 -5.74
C GLU A 248 0.22 -12.62 -5.31
N PRO A 249 1.13 -12.57 -4.32
CA PRO A 249 1.95 -13.73 -3.92
C PRO A 249 1.16 -14.86 -3.26
N PHE A 250 -0.04 -14.56 -2.79
CA PHE A 250 -0.98 -15.52 -2.20
C PHE A 250 -2.29 -15.47 -2.99
N GLY A 251 -2.24 -16.03 -4.20
CA GLY A 251 -3.27 -15.87 -5.23
C GLY A 251 -4.64 -16.39 -4.82
N GLY A 252 -4.72 -17.54 -4.15
CA GLY A 252 -5.97 -18.25 -3.99
C GLY A 252 -6.58 -18.53 -5.36
N LEU A 253 -7.67 -17.83 -5.68
CA LEU A 253 -8.30 -17.90 -6.99
C LEU A 253 -7.78 -16.82 -7.99
N CYS A 254 -6.81 -16.00 -7.59
CA CYS A 254 -6.18 -14.90 -8.33
C CYS A 254 -7.18 -13.84 -8.85
N PRO A 255 -8.05 -13.25 -7.99
CA PRO A 255 -8.99 -12.21 -8.43
C PRO A 255 -8.27 -10.94 -8.92
N GLY A 256 -7.04 -10.69 -8.46
CA GLY A 256 -6.20 -9.63 -9.02
C GLY A 256 -5.96 -9.81 -10.52
N ALA A 257 -5.79 -11.04 -11.01
CA ALA A 257 -5.49 -11.31 -12.43
C ALA A 257 -6.60 -10.81 -13.36
N VAL A 258 -7.85 -11.10 -13.02
CA VAL A 258 -9.03 -10.72 -13.80
C VAL A 258 -9.15 -9.20 -13.88
N ILE A 259 -8.97 -8.51 -12.75
CA ILE A 259 -9.07 -7.06 -12.72
C ILE A 259 -7.88 -6.39 -13.40
N SER A 260 -6.66 -6.87 -13.16
CA SER A 260 -5.47 -6.37 -13.84
C SER A 260 -5.58 -6.50 -15.35
N TYR A 261 -6.10 -7.61 -15.88
CA TYR A 261 -6.38 -7.79 -17.30
C TYR A 261 -7.37 -6.72 -17.81
N ARG A 262 -8.53 -6.57 -17.18
CA ARG A 262 -9.56 -5.58 -17.56
C ARG A 262 -9.04 -4.14 -17.54
N LEU A 263 -8.15 -3.84 -16.60
CA LEU A 263 -7.56 -2.52 -16.44
C LEU A 263 -6.29 -2.33 -17.30
N GLY A 264 -5.76 -3.36 -17.96
CA GLY A 264 -4.52 -3.26 -18.74
C GLY A 264 -3.28 -3.06 -17.86
N ARG A 265 -3.19 -3.80 -16.76
CA ARG A 265 -2.01 -3.91 -15.89
C ARG A 265 -1.30 -5.23 -16.16
N THR A 266 0.00 -5.27 -15.92
CA THR A 266 0.76 -6.53 -15.93
C THR A 266 0.51 -7.25 -14.62
N TYR A 267 0.18 -8.54 -14.64
CA TYR A 267 -0.12 -9.30 -13.43
C TYR A 267 0.84 -10.48 -13.24
N PHE A 268 1.30 -10.65 -12.00
CA PHE A 268 1.99 -11.85 -11.53
C PHE A 268 1.28 -12.39 -10.29
N GLY A 269 1.09 -13.70 -10.22
CA GLY A 269 0.48 -14.36 -9.08
C GLY A 269 1.12 -15.70 -8.80
N ALA A 270 1.06 -16.14 -7.55
CA ALA A 270 1.50 -17.46 -7.13
C ALA A 270 0.39 -18.15 -6.33
N GLU A 271 0.14 -19.42 -6.63
CA GLU A 271 -0.80 -20.26 -5.89
C GLU A 271 -0.23 -21.67 -5.81
N MET A 272 -0.14 -22.21 -4.59
CA MET A 272 0.49 -23.50 -4.33
C MET A 272 -0.50 -24.66 -4.45
N ASN A 273 -1.80 -24.42 -4.21
CA ASN A 273 -2.84 -25.41 -4.40
C ASN A 273 -3.22 -25.51 -5.88
N SER A 274 -2.98 -26.69 -6.47
CA SER A 274 -3.20 -26.94 -7.90
C SER A 274 -4.67 -26.81 -8.33
N GLU A 275 -5.63 -27.14 -7.46
CA GLU A 275 -7.07 -27.02 -7.75
C GLU A 275 -7.47 -25.53 -7.82
N PHE A 276 -6.94 -24.69 -6.90
CA PHE A 276 -7.16 -23.24 -6.92
C PHE A 276 -6.48 -22.57 -8.11
N PHE A 277 -5.24 -22.95 -8.40
CA PHE A 277 -4.50 -22.45 -9.57
C PHE A 277 -5.23 -22.77 -10.87
N SER A 278 -5.69 -24.02 -11.04
CA SER A 278 -6.41 -24.44 -12.26
C SER A 278 -7.71 -23.65 -12.45
N ALA A 279 -8.48 -23.45 -11.38
CA ALA A 279 -9.70 -22.66 -11.41
C ALA A 279 -9.43 -21.16 -11.68
N ALA A 280 -8.33 -20.62 -11.14
CA ALA A 280 -7.90 -19.25 -11.40
C ALA A 280 -7.55 -19.02 -12.88
N VAL A 281 -6.81 -19.95 -13.48
CA VAL A 281 -6.45 -19.92 -14.91
C VAL A 281 -7.69 -20.00 -15.78
N GLU A 282 -8.62 -20.92 -15.48
CA GLU A 282 -9.85 -21.05 -16.26
C GLU A 282 -10.70 -19.78 -16.20
N ARG A 283 -10.86 -19.20 -15.00
CA ARG A 283 -11.57 -17.93 -14.83
C ARG A 283 -10.95 -16.80 -15.66
N LEU A 284 -9.62 -16.74 -15.74
CA LEU A 284 -8.92 -15.72 -16.52
C LEU A 284 -9.08 -15.94 -18.04
N ARG A 285 -9.12 -17.19 -18.51
CA ARG A 285 -9.36 -17.50 -19.93
C ARG A 285 -10.77 -17.10 -20.38
N SER A 286 -11.74 -17.13 -19.48
CA SER A 286 -13.12 -16.74 -19.75
C SER A 286 -13.43 -15.25 -19.52
N ALA A 287 -12.41 -14.42 -19.16
CA ALA A 287 -12.60 -13.06 -18.67
C ALA A 287 -12.52 -11.94 -19.73
#